data_AF-A0A1M3BKS9-F1
#
_entry.id   AF-A0A1M3BKS9-F1
#
_cell.length_a   1.000
_cell.length_b   1.000
_cell.length_c   1.000
_cell.angle_alpha   90.00
_cell.angle_beta   90.00
_cell.angle_gamma   90.00
#
_symmetry.space_group_name_H-M   'P 1'
#
loop_
_entity.id
_entity.type
_entity.pdbx_description
1 polymer ?
#
loop_
_entity_poly.entity_id
_entity_poly.type
_entity_poly.pdbx_seq_one_letter_code
_entity_poly.pdbx_strand_id
1 'polypeptide(L)' 'MIAAHDGEIIHRRAAGYSHRETQTPMRGNAIFRLASITKPIVTAAVMRFVEDGRLDLHAPVMQ' A
#
# COMPACT_ATOMS: atom_id res chain seq x y z
N MET A 1 3.63 10.94 7.61
CA MET A 1 2.23 11.20 7.23
C MET A 1 2.21 11.88 5.88
N ILE A 2 1.31 11.43 5.02
CA ILE A 2 0.99 12.07 3.75
C ILE A 2 -0.52 12.37 3.80
N ALA A 3 -0.92 13.56 3.38
CA ALA A 3 -2.31 13.90 3.12
C ALA A 3 -2.41 14.51 1.72
N ALA A 4 -3.44 14.11 0.98
CA ALA A 4 -3.70 14.59 -0.37
C ALA A 4 -5.17 15.01 -0.51
N HIS A 5 -5.42 16.02 -1.34
CA HIS A 5 -6.74 16.51 -1.69
C HIS A 5 -6.74 16.81 -3.19
N ASP A 6 -7.76 16.35 -3.91
CA ASP A 6 -7.89 16.53 -5.37
C ASP A 6 -6.64 16.12 -6.17
N GLY A 7 -5.99 15.03 -5.75
CA GLY A 7 -4.78 14.50 -6.39
C GLY A 7 -3.48 15.22 -6.01
N GLU A 8 -3.54 16.34 -5.27
CA GLU A 8 -2.37 17.08 -4.83
C GLU A 8 -1.96 16.72 -3.39
N ILE A 9 -0.66 16.56 -3.16
CA ILE A 9 -0.11 16.33 -1.82
C ILE A 9 -0.03 17.67 -1.08
N ILE A 10 -0.98 17.93 -0.19
CA ILE A 10 -1.04 19.13 0.65
C ILE A 10 -0.15 19.02 1.91
N HIS A 11 0.24 17.81 2.30
CA HIS A 11 1.13 17.60 3.45
C HIS A 11 1.98 16.35 3.29
N ARG A 12 3.28 16.46 3.61
CA ARG A 12 4.21 15.32 3.65
C ARG A 12 5.27 15.52 4.73
N ARG A 13 5.29 14.64 5.73
CA ARG A 13 6.26 14.72 6.84
C ARG A 13 6.69 13.35 7.35
N ALA A 14 7.98 13.21 7.62
CA ALA A 14 8.55 12.12 8.43
C ALA A 14 8.81 12.62 9.86
N ALA A 15 8.63 11.75 10.85
CA ALA A 15 8.82 12.09 12.26
C ALA A 15 9.45 10.93 13.03
N GLY A 16 10.23 11.25 14.06
CA GLY A 16 10.90 10.25 14.90
C GLY A 16 12.07 9.55 14.22
N TYR A 17 12.37 8.34 14.70
CA TYR A 17 13.48 7.51 14.24
C TYR A 17 12.95 6.24 13.55
N SER A 18 13.59 5.81 12.47
CA SER A 18 13.35 4.48 11.87
C SER A 18 14.03 3.37 12.65
N HIS A 19 15.11 3.70 13.38
CA HIS A 19 15.78 2.82 14.31
C HIS A 19 16.19 3.63 15.54
N ARG A 20 15.61 3.32 16.69
CA ARG A 20 15.72 4.16 17.89
C ARG A 20 17.10 4.02 18.54
N GLU A 21 17.63 2.81 18.55
CA GLU A 21 18.87 2.43 19.24
C GLU A 21 20.10 3.11 18.61
N THR A 22 20.09 3.33 17.29
CA THR A 22 21.13 4.08 16.57
C THR A 22 20.71 5.52 16.25
N GLN A 23 19.56 5.97 16.76
CA GLN A 23 18.97 7.28 16.48
C GLN A 23 18.89 7.61 14.98
N THR A 24 18.63 6.60 14.14
CA THR A 24 18.53 6.81 12.69
C THR A 24 17.24 7.58 12.39
N PRO A 25 17.31 8.82 11.85
CA PRO A 25 16.14 9.64 11.62
C PRO A 25 15.21 9.00 10.59
N MET A 26 13.90 9.10 10.83
CA MET A 26 12.90 8.65 9.88
C MET A 26 12.99 9.45 8.57
N ARG A 27 12.91 8.76 7.43
CA ARG A 27 12.93 9.39 6.10
C ARG A 27 11.57 9.23 5.42
N GLY A 28 11.23 10.16 4.54
CA GLY A 28 9.97 10.13 3.78
C GLY A 28 9.82 8.92 2.85
N ASN A 29 10.92 8.22 2.57
CA ASN A 29 10.99 7.02 1.73
C ASN A 29 11.46 5.77 2.51
N ALA A 30 11.36 5.76 3.84
CA ALA A 30 11.69 4.59 4.62
C ALA A 30 10.77 3.40 4.26
N ILE A 31 11.33 2.18 4.26
CA ILE A 31 10.58 0.96 3.95
C ILE A 31 9.89 0.46 5.23
N PHE A 32 8.61 0.07 5.10
CA PHE A 32 7.79 -0.47 6.19
C PHE A 32 7.22 -1.85 5.84
N ARG A 33 6.94 -2.66 6.85
CA ARG A 33 6.15 -3.88 6.68
C ARG A 33 4.69 -3.48 6.46
N LEU A 34 4.14 -3.79 5.28
CA LEU A 34 2.81 -3.33 4.86
C LEU A 34 1.65 -4.04 5.56
N ALA A 35 1.86 -5.25 6.09
CA ALA A 35 0.82 -6.06 6.74
C ALA A 35 -0.46 -6.11 5.89
N SER A 36 -1.61 -5.70 6.43
CA SER A 36 -2.88 -5.73 5.70
C SER A 36 -3.00 -4.70 4.58
N ILE A 37 -2.09 -3.72 4.45
CA ILE A 37 -2.03 -2.84 3.27
C ILE A 37 -1.68 -3.63 2.00
N THR A 38 -1.11 -4.83 2.13
CA THR A 38 -0.93 -5.75 0.99
C THR A 38 -2.26 -6.17 0.37
N LYS A 39 -3.37 -6.24 1.12
CA LYS A 39 -4.68 -6.68 0.61
C LYS A 39 -5.18 -5.82 -0.55
N PRO A 40 -5.36 -4.48 -0.41
CA PRO A 40 -5.84 -3.66 -1.52
C PRO A 40 -4.92 -3.70 -2.76
N ILE A 41 -3.61 -3.89 -2.57
CA ILE A 41 -2.66 -4.05 -3.68
C ILE A 41 -2.93 -5.35 -4.45
N VAL A 42 -3.05 -6.48 -3.75
CA VAL A 42 -3.36 -7.78 -4.38
C VAL A 42 -4.77 -7.79 -4.95
N THR A 43 -5.75 -7.18 -4.28
CA THR A 43 -7.12 -7.03 -4.80
C THR A 43 -7.13 -6.28 -6.13
N ALA A 44 -6.40 -5.17 -6.26
CA ALA A 44 -6.30 -4.44 -7.52
C ALA A 44 -5.72 -5.32 -8.65
N ALA A 45 -4.69 -6.12 -8.36
CA ALA A 45 -4.14 -7.07 -9.32
C ALA A 45 -5.16 -8.14 -9.75
N VAL A 46 -5.93 -8.69 -8.81
CA VAL A 46 -7.00 -9.66 -9.10
C VAL A 46 -8.11 -9.02 -9.94
N MET A 47 -8.54 -7.80 -9.60
CA MET A 47 -9.56 -7.09 -10.37
C MET A 47 -9.11 -6.81 -11.81
N ARG A 48 -7.80 -6.63 -12.05
CA ARG A 48 -7.29 -6.54 -13.43
C ARG A 48 -7.48 -7.84 -14.20
N PHE A 49 -7.31 -9.00 -13.57
CA PHE A 49 -7.61 -10.29 -14.21
C PHE A 49 -9.11 -10.49 -14.45
N VAL A 50 -9.97 -9.94 -13.58
CA VAL A 50 -11.42 -9.92 -13.81
C VAL A 50 -11.76 -9.09 -15.03
N GLU A 51 -11.23 -7.86 -15.12
CA GLU A 51 -11.42 -6.97 -16.27
C GLU A 51 -10.93 -7.60 -17.58
N ASP A 52 -9.79 -8.28 -17.56
CA ASP A 52 -9.22 -8.98 -18.72
C ASP A 52 -9.97 -10.29 -19.05
N GLY A 53 -11.02 -10.67 -18.31
CA GLY A 53 -11.78 -11.92 -18.51
C GLY A 53 -11.01 -13.20 -18.14
N ARG A 54 -9.89 -13.06 -17.43
CA ARG A 54 -8.98 -14.17 -17.05
C ARG A 54 -9.35 -14.81 -15.71
N LEU A 55 -10.22 -14.16 -14.93
CA LEU A 55 -10.72 -14.65 -13.65
C LEU A 55 -12.20 -14.26 -13.53
N ASP A 56 -13.07 -15.21 -13.22
CA ASP A 56 -14.47 -14.93 -12.86
C ASP A 56 -14.56 -14.66 -11.36
N LEU A 57 -15.01 -13.45 -11.01
CA LEU A 57 -15.17 -13.01 -9.61
C LEU A 57 -16.18 -13.86 -8.83
N HIS A 58 -17.13 -14.48 -9.52
CA HIS A 58 -18.19 -15.28 -8.92
C HIS A 58 -17.93 -16.78 -8.97
N ALA A 59 -16.84 -17.21 -9.63
CA ALA A 59 -16.47 -18.62 -9.63
C ALA A 59 -16.09 -19.10 -8.23
N PRO A 60 -16.44 -20.35 -7.87
CA PRO A 60 -15.96 -20.95 -6.64
C PRO A 60 -14.43 -21.07 -6.68
N VAL A 61 -13.80 -20.89 -5.52
CA VAL A 61 -12.33 -21.02 -5.40
C VAL A 61 -11.88 -22.47 -5.64
N MET A 62 -12.70 -23.43 -5.21
CA MET A 62 -12.47 -24.85 -5.46
C MET A 62 -13.14 -25.20 -6.79
N GLN A 63 -12.32 -25.49 -7.79
CA GLN A 63 -12.72 -26.28 -8.95
C GLN A 63 -12.18 -27.70 -8.79
#